data_AF-A0A5B0SC46-F1
#
_entry.id   AF-A0A5B0SC46-F1
#
_cell.length_a   1.000
_cell.length_b   1.000
_cell.length_c   1.000
_cell.angle_alpha   90.00
_cell.angle_beta   90.00
_cell.angle_gamma   90.00
#
_symmetry.space_group_name_H-M   'P 1'
#
loop_
_entity.id
_entity.type
_entity.pdbx_description
1 polymer ?
#
loop_
_entity_poly.entity_id
_entity_poly.type
_entity_poly.pdbx_seq_one_letter_code
_entity_poly.pdbx_strand_id
1 'polypeptide(L)'
;MNTGHGICGYYDTNKVDGVCLWSGPEQTNPTFESAGWLNSRKDSNCRKQVYIQRRNDPKTVHYVPVLDGCSFHAVTEEQGCFEIGVTRSLAAKLAIFPNETTPHSNFLYGGFTWDFNNPTGSQSSAGPV
;
A
#
# COMPACT_ATOMS: atom_id res chain seq x y z
N MET A 1 0.99 -2.53 8.53
CA MET A 1 0.76 -1.12 8.91
C MET A 1 0.27 -1.04 10.35
N ASN A 2 0.63 0.01 11.10
CA ASN A 2 0.20 0.23 12.49
C ASN A 2 -0.98 1.20 12.54
N THR A 3 -1.81 1.11 13.59
CA THR A 3 -2.85 2.13 13.84
C THR A 3 -2.20 3.46 14.20
N GLY A 4 -2.66 4.55 13.59
CA GLY A 4 -2.09 5.88 13.83
C GLY A 4 -2.45 6.91 12.77
N HIS A 5 -1.83 8.08 12.88
CA HIS A 5 -1.92 9.15 11.90
C HIS A 5 -0.79 9.03 10.88
N GLY A 6 -1.11 8.55 9.68
CA GLY A 6 -0.19 8.43 8.56
C GLY A 6 -0.21 9.66 7.64
N ILE A 7 0.48 9.57 6.50
CA ILE A 7 0.52 10.61 5.46
C ILE A 7 -0.89 10.98 4.99
N CYS A 8 -1.79 10.01 4.83
CA CYS A 8 -3.17 10.25 4.37
C CYS A 8 -4.19 10.42 5.50
N GLY A 9 -3.73 10.60 6.74
CA GLY A 9 -4.56 10.80 7.92
C GLY A 9 -4.67 9.57 8.83
N TYR A 10 -5.64 9.61 9.76
CA TYR A 10 -5.83 8.57 10.77
C TYR A 10 -6.49 7.31 10.20
N TYR A 11 -5.99 6.13 10.58
CA TYR A 11 -6.64 4.85 10.35
C TYR A 11 -6.36 3.84 11.48
N ASP A 12 -7.31 2.92 11.69
CA ASP A 12 -7.13 1.75 12.57
C ASP A 12 -6.88 0.51 11.70
N THR A 13 -5.66 0.00 11.74
CA THR A 13 -5.20 -1.12 10.90
C THR A 13 -6.01 -2.40 11.11
N ASN A 14 -6.67 -2.55 12.26
CA ASN A 14 -7.50 -3.72 12.57
C ASN A 14 -8.95 -3.58 12.07
N LYS A 15 -9.37 -2.39 11.64
CA LYS A 15 -10.76 -2.08 11.27
C LYS A 15 -10.96 -1.66 9.83
N VAL A 16 -9.92 -1.10 9.21
CA VAL A 16 -10.00 -0.52 7.87
C VAL A 16 -9.13 -1.32 6.92
N ASP A 17 -9.66 -1.65 5.76
CA ASP A 17 -8.86 -2.20 4.66
C ASP A 17 -8.19 -1.07 3.89
N GLY A 18 -6.95 -1.29 3.50
CA GLY A 18 -6.16 -0.31 2.80
C GLY A 18 -4.70 -0.66 2.75
N VAL A 19 -3.97 0.16 2.00
CA VAL A 19 -2.56 -0.06 1.70
C VAL A 19 -1.72 1.17 2.07
N CYS A 20 -0.43 0.94 2.24
CA CYS A 20 0.58 1.99 2.17
C CYS A 20 1.51 1.71 0.99
N LEU A 21 1.83 2.75 0.24
CA LEU A 21 2.75 2.66 -0.90
C LEU A 21 4.09 3.28 -0.52
N TRP A 22 5.14 2.99 -1.29
CA TRP A 22 6.47 3.49 -0.97
C TRP A 22 6.52 5.02 -0.91
N SER A 23 7.06 5.55 0.20
CA SER A 23 7.08 6.99 0.45
C SER A 23 8.23 7.73 -0.25
N GLY A 24 9.10 7.02 -0.96
CA GLY A 24 10.28 7.59 -1.63
C GLY A 24 11.57 7.41 -0.83
N PRO A 25 12.72 7.87 -1.35
CA PRO A 25 14.02 7.64 -0.74
C PRO A 25 14.29 8.52 0.50
N GLU A 26 13.67 9.69 0.60
CA GLU A 26 13.90 10.65 1.69
C GLU A 26 12.78 10.61 2.73
N GLN A 27 13.11 10.17 3.94
CA GLN A 27 12.16 9.95 5.04
C GLN A 27 12.20 11.03 6.12
N THR A 28 13.28 11.82 6.18
CA THR A 28 13.50 12.81 7.23
C THR A 28 13.01 14.18 6.76
N ASN A 29 13.42 14.61 5.57
CA ASN A 29 13.07 15.91 4.99
C ASN A 29 12.52 15.75 3.55
N PRO A 30 11.37 15.07 3.39
CA PRO A 30 10.79 14.82 2.07
C PRO A 30 10.48 16.13 1.32
N THR A 31 10.78 16.13 0.03
CA THR A 31 10.41 17.17 -0.94
C THR A 31 9.36 16.65 -1.93
N PHE A 32 8.89 17.48 -2.86
CA PHE A 32 8.00 17.01 -3.92
C PHE A 32 8.69 16.04 -4.88
N GLU A 33 9.99 16.26 -5.13
CA GLU A 33 10.83 15.51 -6.06
C GLU A 33 11.33 14.18 -5.46
N SER A 34 11.41 14.11 -4.13
CA SER A 34 11.80 12.89 -3.42
C SER A 34 10.61 11.96 -3.11
N ALA A 35 9.44 12.21 -3.71
CA ALA A 35 8.27 11.38 -3.50
C ALA A 35 8.43 10.04 -4.25
N GLY A 36 8.08 8.95 -3.57
CA GLY A 36 7.78 7.69 -4.25
C GLY A 36 6.39 7.78 -4.87
N TRP A 37 5.53 6.81 -4.55
CA TRP A 37 4.11 6.92 -4.90
C TRP A 37 3.41 8.05 -4.15
N LEU A 38 3.88 8.41 -2.96
CA LEU A 38 3.42 9.57 -2.20
C LEU A 38 4.49 9.94 -1.17
N ASN A 39 4.38 11.11 -0.56
CA ASN A 39 5.04 11.41 0.72
C ASN A 39 4.28 12.52 1.44
N SER A 40 4.82 13.05 2.54
CA SER A 40 4.17 14.12 3.31
C SER A 40 4.14 15.50 2.60
N ARG A 41 4.70 15.63 1.40
CA ARG A 41 4.61 16.84 0.55
C ARG A 41 3.75 16.60 -0.69
N LYS A 42 3.85 15.42 -1.30
CA LYS A 42 3.08 14.96 -2.46
C LYS A 42 2.14 13.83 -2.02
N ASP A 43 0.98 14.22 -1.49
CA ASP A 43 -0.04 13.32 -0.96
C ASP A 43 -1.20 13.07 -1.95
N SER A 44 -1.03 13.47 -3.21
CA SER A 44 -2.07 13.41 -4.26
C SER A 44 -2.59 11.99 -4.56
N ASN A 45 -1.84 10.96 -4.20
CA ASN A 45 -2.26 9.56 -4.32
C ASN A 45 -3.01 9.03 -3.09
N CYS A 46 -3.15 9.83 -2.03
CA CYS A 46 -3.98 9.47 -0.88
C CYS A 46 -5.43 9.22 -1.30
N ARG A 47 -6.04 8.20 -0.68
CA ARG A 47 -7.43 7.76 -0.90
C ARG A 47 -7.75 7.26 -2.31
N LYS A 48 -6.82 7.33 -3.27
CA LYS A 48 -6.99 6.65 -4.55
C LYS A 48 -7.12 5.15 -4.33
N GLN A 49 -7.91 4.52 -5.18
CA GLN A 49 -8.19 3.10 -5.07
C GLN A 49 -7.13 2.31 -5.83
N VAL A 50 -6.61 1.27 -5.18
CA VAL A 50 -5.83 0.21 -5.82
C VAL A 50 -6.66 -1.06 -5.86
N TYR A 51 -6.36 -1.94 -6.81
CA TYR A 51 -6.72 -3.34 -6.69
C TYR A 51 -5.52 -4.13 -6.17
N ILE A 52 -5.76 -5.15 -5.36
CA ILE A 52 -4.74 -6.09 -4.89
C ILE A 52 -5.30 -7.51 -4.90
N GLN A 53 -4.47 -8.43 -5.36
CA GLN A 53 -4.86 -9.82 -5.57
C GLN A 53 -3.71 -10.77 -5.26
N ARG A 54 -4.02 -11.92 -4.66
CA ARG A 54 -3.05 -12.99 -4.41
C ARG A 54 -2.76 -13.76 -5.69
N ARG A 55 -1.48 -14.05 -5.94
CA ARG A 55 -1.03 -14.78 -7.14
C ARG A 55 -1.73 -16.15 -7.30
N ASN A 56 -2.01 -16.83 -6.18
CA ASN A 56 -2.62 -18.15 -6.17
C ASN A 56 -4.15 -18.12 -5.94
N ASP A 57 -4.76 -16.93 -5.83
CA ASP A 57 -6.22 -16.78 -5.75
C ASP A 57 -6.69 -15.69 -6.74
N PRO A 58 -6.74 -16.01 -8.05
CA PRO A 58 -7.12 -15.05 -9.08
C PRO A 58 -8.62 -14.69 -9.07
N LYS A 59 -9.43 -15.31 -8.20
CA LYS A 59 -10.87 -15.05 -8.12
C LYS A 59 -11.22 -13.98 -7.08
N THR A 60 -10.31 -13.73 -6.16
CA THR A 60 -10.49 -12.75 -5.09
C THR A 60 -9.64 -11.52 -5.37
N VAL A 61 -10.30 -10.42 -5.75
CA VAL A 61 -9.68 -9.09 -5.90
C VAL A 61 -10.23 -8.18 -4.81
N HIS A 62 -9.36 -7.48 -4.11
CA HIS A 62 -9.74 -6.44 -3.16
C HIS A 62 -9.47 -5.06 -3.76
N TYR A 63 -10.46 -4.19 -3.69
CA TYR A 63 -10.36 -2.79 -4.11
C TYR A 63 -10.34 -1.91 -2.88
N VAL A 64 -9.20 -1.29 -2.60
CA VAL A 64 -8.94 -0.65 -1.31
C VAL A 64 -8.22 0.69 -1.51
N PRO A 65 -8.39 1.66 -0.60
CA PRO A 65 -7.74 2.96 -0.70
C PRO A 65 -6.26 2.91 -0.28
N VAL A 66 -5.47 3.83 -0.83
CA VAL A 66 -4.17 4.24 -0.25
C VAL A 66 -4.43 5.04 1.03
N LEU A 67 -3.91 4.55 2.15
CA LEU A 67 -4.09 5.11 3.49
C LEU A 67 -2.82 5.73 4.07
N ASP A 68 -1.65 5.43 3.53
CA ASP A 68 -0.38 5.89 4.08
C ASP A 68 0.78 5.79 3.08
N GLY A 69 1.92 6.36 3.43
CA GLY A 69 3.20 6.05 2.83
C GLY A 69 4.08 5.21 3.75
N CYS A 70 4.85 4.29 3.18
CA CYS A 70 5.73 3.38 3.90
C CYS A 70 7.15 3.50 3.37
N SER A 71 8.12 3.60 4.28
CA SER A 71 9.54 3.67 3.89
C SER A 71 10.04 2.37 3.27
N PHE A 72 9.59 1.23 3.80
CA PHE A 72 10.14 -0.12 3.52
C PHE A 72 11.66 -0.24 3.71
N HIS A 73 12.31 0.76 4.33
CA HIS A 73 13.76 0.92 4.32
C HIS A 73 14.38 0.93 2.92
N ALA A 74 13.58 1.24 1.90
CA ALA A 74 14.00 1.36 0.51
C ALA A 74 14.44 2.80 0.23
N VAL A 75 15.68 2.94 -0.24
CA VAL A 75 16.32 4.24 -0.53
C VAL A 75 16.54 4.46 -2.02
N THR A 76 16.12 3.52 -2.86
CA THR A 76 16.12 3.64 -4.32
C THR A 76 14.77 3.24 -4.90
N GLU A 77 14.47 3.72 -6.11
CA GLU A 77 13.24 3.38 -6.81
C GLU A 77 13.12 1.88 -7.09
N GLU A 78 14.20 1.24 -7.52
CA GLU A 78 14.25 -0.20 -7.79
C GLU A 78 13.88 -1.05 -6.56
N GLN A 79 14.22 -0.57 -5.36
CA GLN A 79 13.90 -1.24 -4.10
C GLN A 79 12.46 -0.99 -3.66
N GLY A 80 11.91 0.20 -3.90
CA GLY A 80 10.65 0.63 -3.29
C GLY A 80 9.44 0.61 -4.21
N CYS A 81 9.61 0.74 -5.53
CA CYS A 81 8.51 1.01 -6.46
C CYS A 81 7.41 -0.07 -6.43
N PHE A 82 7.79 -1.34 -6.26
CA PHE A 82 6.83 -2.45 -6.20
C PHE A 82 6.41 -2.85 -4.78
N GLU A 83 7.01 -2.24 -3.76
CA GLU A 83 6.72 -2.52 -2.36
C GLU A 83 5.40 -1.89 -1.92
N ILE A 84 4.63 -2.67 -1.17
CA ILE A 84 3.33 -2.27 -0.65
C ILE A 84 3.11 -2.93 0.71
N GLY A 85 2.60 -2.16 1.65
CA GLY A 85 2.16 -2.64 2.94
C GLY A 85 0.64 -2.67 2.97
N VAL A 86 0.09 -3.63 3.72
CA VAL A 86 -1.35 -3.73 3.93
C VAL A 86 -1.69 -3.53 5.41
N THR A 87 -2.92 -3.10 5.65
CA THR A 87 -3.55 -3.10 6.97
C THR A 87 -3.74 -4.53 7.48
N ARG A 88 -3.83 -4.71 8.80
CA ARG A 88 -4.06 -6.05 9.39
C ARG A 88 -5.41 -6.63 8.99
N SER A 89 -6.44 -5.79 8.87
CA SER A 89 -7.77 -6.18 8.35
C SER A 89 -7.66 -6.76 6.94
N LEU A 90 -6.94 -6.09 6.04
CA LEU A 90 -6.74 -6.57 4.68
C LEU A 90 -5.83 -7.80 4.63
N ALA A 91 -4.77 -7.85 5.43
CA ALA A 91 -3.88 -9.01 5.53
C ALA A 91 -4.65 -10.28 5.91
N ALA A 92 -5.59 -10.19 6.86
CA ALA A 92 -6.42 -11.33 7.26
C ALA A 92 -7.30 -11.86 6.11
N LYS A 93 -7.71 -11.00 5.17
CA LYS A 93 -8.50 -11.38 3.99
C LYS A 93 -7.63 -11.96 2.86
N LEU A 94 -6.40 -11.48 2.75
CA LEU A 94 -5.41 -11.92 1.77
C LEU A 94 -4.64 -13.18 2.20
N ALA A 95 -4.76 -13.57 3.47
CA ALA A 95 -4.06 -14.73 4.01
C ALA A 95 -4.59 -16.03 3.39
N ILE A 96 -3.67 -16.81 2.83
CA ILE A 96 -3.92 -18.13 2.24
C ILE A 96 -3.11 -19.23 2.95
N PHE A 97 -2.02 -18.85 3.63
CA PHE A 97 -1.21 -19.77 4.41
C PHE A 97 -1.45 -19.57 5.92
N PRO A 98 -1.52 -20.65 6.72
CA PRO A 98 -1.80 -20.55 8.16
C PRO A 98 -0.83 -19.68 8.96
N ASN A 99 0.42 -19.54 8.49
CA ASN A 99 1.44 -18.74 9.17
C ASN A 99 1.26 -17.22 8.97
N GLU A 100 0.51 -16.78 7.97
CA GLU A 100 0.34 -15.37 7.59
C GLU A 100 -0.49 -14.56 8.59
N THR A 101 -1.34 -15.22 9.37
CA THR A 101 -2.21 -14.60 10.38
C THR A 101 -1.69 -14.76 11.80
N THR A 102 -0.50 -15.34 11.98
CA THR A 102 0.10 -15.50 13.31
C THR A 102 0.49 -14.15 13.90
N PRO A 103 0.48 -13.97 15.24
CA PRO A 103 0.67 -12.67 15.90
C PRO A 103 2.00 -11.93 15.65
N HIS A 104 2.89 -12.44 14.81
CA HIS A 104 4.18 -11.82 14.46
C HIS A 104 4.50 -11.93 12.96
N SER A 105 3.56 -12.41 12.13
CA SER A 105 3.77 -12.44 10.70
C SER A 105 3.68 -11.02 10.14
N ASN A 106 4.82 -10.51 9.67
CA ASN A 106 4.89 -9.21 8.98
C ASN A 106 4.75 -9.36 7.46
N PHE A 107 4.59 -10.58 6.95
CA PHE A 107 4.67 -10.88 5.53
C PHE A 107 3.51 -11.76 5.07
N LEU A 108 3.04 -11.49 3.86
CA LEU A 108 2.20 -12.40 3.07
C LEU A 108 3.13 -13.12 2.08
N TYR A 109 3.28 -14.42 2.23
CA TYR A 109 4.12 -15.29 1.41
C TYR A 109 3.46 -15.56 0.05
N GLY A 110 4.24 -15.92 -0.98
CA GLY A 110 3.69 -16.27 -2.30
C GLY A 110 3.26 -15.09 -3.17
N GLY A 111 3.51 -13.85 -2.72
CA GLY A 111 3.35 -12.64 -3.50
C GLY A 111 1.90 -12.25 -3.81
N PHE A 112 1.73 -11.04 -4.32
CA PHE A 112 0.47 -10.48 -4.78
C PHE A 112 0.78 -9.53 -5.94
N THR A 113 -0.24 -9.24 -6.73
CA THR A 113 -0.20 -8.20 -7.74
C THR A 113 -1.09 -7.06 -7.27
N TRP A 114 -0.64 -5.83 -7.49
CA TRP A 114 -1.42 -4.64 -7.21
C TRP A 114 -1.16 -3.59 -8.29
N ASP A 115 -2.14 -2.72 -8.51
CA ASP A 115 -1.99 -1.49 -9.29
C ASP A 115 -3.11 -0.51 -8.88
N PHE A 116 -2.98 0.75 -9.26
CA PHE A 116 -4.07 1.70 -9.21
C PHE A 116 -5.25 1.20 -10.06
N ASN A 117 -6.48 1.44 -9.59
CA ASN A 117 -7.70 1.06 -10.31
C ASN A 117 -7.96 2.00 -11.51
N ASN A 118 -6.99 2.08 -12.41
CA ASN A 118 -7.04 2.85 -13.64
C ASN A 118 -6.39 2.08 -14.81
N PRO A 119 -6.82 0.84 -15.10
CA PRO A 119 -6.14 -0.04 -16.05
C PRO A 119 -6.12 0.50 -17.49
N THR A 120 -7.05 1.39 -17.84
CA THR A 120 -7.20 1.99 -19.18
C THR A 120 -6.77 3.46 -19.24
N GLY A 121 -6.29 4.03 -18.13
CA GLY A 121 -5.93 5.45 -18.07
C GLY A 121 -7.12 6.43 -18.01
N SER A 122 -8.36 5.96 -18.13
CA SER A 122 -9.57 6.80 -18.22
C SER A 122 -10.18 7.20 -16.87
N GLN A 123 -9.77 6.56 -15.76
CA GLN A 123 -10.24 6.85 -14.40
C GLN A 123 -9.22 7.74 -13.66
N SER A 124 -9.21 9.03 -13.99
CA SER A 124 -8.26 10.00 -13.40
C SER A 124 -8.36 10.12 -11.88
N SER A 125 -9.53 9.86 -11.30
CA SER A 125 -9.72 9.83 -9.84
C SER A 125 -8.92 8.70 -9.17
N ALA A 126 -8.70 7.58 -9.85
CA ALA A 126 -7.99 6.42 -9.34
C ALA A 126 -6.57 6.25 -9.93
N GLY A 127 -6.20 6.97 -10.98
CA GLY A 127 -4.85 6.88 -11.57
C GLY A 127 -3.76 7.56 -10.73
N PRO A 128 -2.51 7.07 -10.76
CA PRO A 128 -1.39 7.71 -10.05
C PRO A 128 -1.13 9.11 -10.59
N VAL A 129 -0.69 10.02 -9.72
CA VAL A 129 -0.19 11.38 -10.03
C VAL A 129 1.28 11.54 -9.68
#